data_AF-A0AA90URJ5-F1
#
_entry.id   AF-A0AA90URJ5-F1
#
_cell.length_a   1.000
_cell.length_b   1.000
_cell.length_c   1.000
_cell.angle_alpha   90.00
_cell.angle_beta   90.00
_cell.angle_gamma   90.00
#
_symmetry.space_group_name_H-M   'P 1'
#
loop_
_entity.id
_entity.type
_entity.pdbx_description
1 polymer ?
#
loop_
_entity_poly.entity_id
_entity_poly.type
_entity_poly.pdbx_seq_one_letter_code
_entity_poly.pdbx_strand_id
1 'polypeptide(L)'
;MDKKKVKELIEEAKHLAILRKYENRQTYLNNCICCLKEALEELSKSDWVSVEDGLPPYDESVLVTNKETPKIVLKTSRTKCKGWNTDENGFLCAIAFNITHWKPIEKLED
;
A
#
# COMPACT_ATOMS: atom_id res chain seq x y z
N MET A 1 3.13 -0.81 -1.04
CA MET A 1 4.01 -1.17 0.10
C MET A 1 3.61 -2.54 0.67
N ASP A 2 4.58 -3.39 1.03
CA ASP A 2 4.30 -4.60 1.83
C ASP A 2 4.30 -4.29 3.33
N LYS A 3 3.10 -4.11 3.90
CA LYS A 3 2.90 -3.78 5.31
C LYS A 3 3.37 -4.88 6.26
N LYS A 4 3.25 -6.14 5.85
CA LYS A 4 3.69 -7.28 6.66
C LYS A 4 5.21 -7.25 6.79
N LYS A 5 5.90 -7.07 5.67
CA LYS A 5 7.36 -6.94 5.64
C LYS A 5 7.85 -5.75 6.47
N VAL A 6 7.20 -4.57 6.36
CA VAL A 6 7.55 -3.40 7.19
C VAL A 6 7.43 -3.73 8.68
N LYS A 7 6.35 -4.38 9.10
CA LYS A 7 6.14 -4.77 10.50
C LYS A 7 7.21 -5.75 10.99
N GLU A 8 7.56 -6.75 10.19
CA GLU A 8 8.62 -7.73 10.50
C GLU A 8 9.99 -7.04 10.65
N LEU A 9 10.34 -6.12 9.74
CA LEU A 9 11.58 -5.35 9.82
C LEU A 9 11.67 -4.46 11.07
N ILE A 10 10.56 -3.85 11.48
CA ILE A 10 10.52 -3.00 12.68
C ILE A 10 10.65 -3.83 13.96
N GLU A 11 9.97 -4.98 14.07
CA GLU A 11 10.11 -5.87 15.23
C GLU A 11 11.52 -6.46 15.31
N GLU A 12 12.12 -6.87 14.19
CA GLU A 12 13.51 -7.33 14.15
C GLU A 12 14.49 -6.22 14.57
N ALA A 13 14.31 -4.99 14.05
CA ALA A 13 15.14 -3.85 14.44
C ALA A 13 15.05 -3.58 15.96
N LYS A 14 13.85 -3.67 16.55
CA LYS A 14 13.62 -3.53 17.99
C LYS A 14 14.30 -4.65 18.78
N HIS A 15 14.23 -5.89 18.32
CA HIS A 15 14.91 -7.02 18.93
C HIS A 15 16.44 -6.84 18.92
N LEU A 16 17.02 -6.47 17.77
CA LEU A 16 18.46 -6.16 17.64
C LEU A 16 18.90 -4.99 18.52
N ALA A 17 18.05 -3.96 18.67
CA ALA A 17 18.31 -2.83 19.56
C ALA A 17 18.32 -3.20 21.05
N ILE A 18 17.59 -4.26 21.45
CA ILE A 18 17.66 -4.83 22.81
C ILE A 18 18.95 -5.63 22.96
N LEU A 19 19.28 -6.48 21.98
CA LEU A 19 20.47 -7.33 21.99
C LEU A 19 21.79 -6.57 21.98
N ARG A 20 21.81 -5.29 21.53
CA ARG A 20 23.00 -4.42 21.57
C ARG A 20 23.64 -4.26 22.96
N LYS A 21 22.91 -4.64 24.03
CA LYS A 21 23.39 -4.62 25.42
C LYS A 21 24.36 -5.76 25.76
N TYR A 22 24.50 -6.76 24.88
CA TYR A 22 25.39 -7.92 25.03
C TYR A 22 26.65 -7.78 24.14
N GLU A 23 27.50 -8.81 24.11
CA GLU A 23 28.66 -8.90 23.21
C GLU A 23 28.25 -8.75 21.73
N ASN A 24 29.13 -8.25 20.86
CA ASN A 24 28.84 -7.92 19.44
C ASN A 24 27.92 -6.71 19.20
N ARG A 25 27.93 -5.72 20.10
CA ARG A 25 27.17 -4.46 20.00
C ARG A 25 27.20 -3.80 18.61
N GLN A 26 28.37 -3.71 17.99
CA GLN A 26 28.50 -3.04 16.69
C GLN A 26 27.75 -3.80 15.58
N THR A 27 27.82 -5.13 15.59
CA THR A 27 27.10 -5.98 14.65
C THR A 27 25.59 -5.81 14.80
N TYR A 28 25.08 -5.84 16.03
CA TYR A 28 23.64 -5.64 16.28
C TYR A 28 23.16 -4.24 15.89
N LEU A 29 23.97 -3.21 16.14
CA LEU A 29 23.66 -1.84 15.69
C LEU A 29 23.61 -1.74 14.16
N ASN A 30 24.58 -2.33 13.46
CA ASN A 30 24.62 -2.32 12.01
C ASN A 30 23.39 -3.04 11.42
N ASN A 31 23.05 -4.22 11.94
CA ASN A 31 21.87 -4.97 11.49
C ASN A 31 20.57 -4.20 11.77
N CYS A 32 20.45 -3.56 12.94
CA CYS A 32 19.30 -2.72 13.27
C CYS A 32 19.13 -1.57 12.25
N ILE A 33 20.23 -0.88 11.91
CA ILE A 33 20.22 0.19 10.91
C ILE A 33 19.80 -0.35 9.53
N CYS A 34 20.28 -1.53 9.13
CA CYS A 34 19.87 -2.17 7.88
C CYS A 34 18.36 -2.45 7.85
N CYS A 35 17.81 -3.08 8.90
CA CYS A 35 16.37 -3.34 8.99
C CYS A 35 15.54 -2.05 8.88
N LEU A 36 15.98 -0.96 9.53
CA LEU A 36 15.30 0.33 9.45
C LEU A 36 15.40 0.98 8.07
N LYS A 37 16.55 0.87 7.38
CA LYS A 37 16.70 1.36 6.00
C LYS A 37 15.77 0.61 5.05
N GLU A 38 15.74 -0.71 5.14
CA GLU A 38 14.84 -1.53 4.31
C GLU A 38 13.37 -1.22 4.60
N ALA A 39 13.02 -0.97 5.87
CA ALA A 39 11.66 -0.58 6.23
C ALA A 39 11.29 0.78 5.61
N LEU A 40 12.20 1.76 5.63
CA LEU A 40 12.00 3.06 4.99
C LEU A 40 11.88 2.95 3.47
N GLU A 41 12.71 2.11 2.83
CA GLU A 41 12.59 1.84 1.40
C GLU A 41 11.24 1.20 1.07
N GLU A 42 10.77 0.24 1.86
CA GLU A 42 9.48 -0.40 1.65
C GLU A 42 8.30 0.58 1.90
N LEU A 43 8.38 1.43 2.93
CA LEU A 43 7.43 2.52 3.21
C LEU A 43 7.39 3.57 2.09
N SER A 44 8.51 3.77 1.38
CA SER A 44 8.59 4.72 0.26
C SER A 44 7.91 4.22 -1.01
N LYS A 45 7.63 2.91 -1.09
CA LYS A 45 6.92 2.33 -2.23
C LYS A 45 5.46 2.75 -2.18
N SER A 46 4.96 3.17 -3.33
CA SER A 46 3.54 3.50 -3.53
C SER A 46 2.63 2.34 -3.09
N ASP A 47 1.53 2.68 -2.42
CA ASP A 47 0.41 1.76 -2.17
C ASP A 47 -0.52 1.62 -3.38
N TRP A 48 -0.34 2.46 -4.38
CA TRP A 48 -1.14 2.48 -5.59
C TRP A 48 -0.72 1.36 -6.53
N VAL A 49 -1.69 0.54 -6.91
CA VAL A 49 -1.58 -0.53 -7.91
C VAL A 49 -2.15 0.00 -9.22
N SER A 50 -1.41 -0.14 -10.32
CA SER A 50 -1.94 0.21 -11.65
C SER A 50 -3.07 -0.74 -12.01
N VAL A 51 -4.11 -0.23 -12.67
CA VAL A 51 -5.18 -1.08 -13.22
C VAL A 51 -4.65 -2.08 -14.27
N GLU A 52 -3.51 -1.77 -14.90
CA GLU A 52 -2.80 -2.65 -15.83
C GLU A 52 -2.12 -3.83 -15.11
N ASP A 53 -1.64 -3.61 -13.87
CA ASP A 53 -0.98 -4.65 -13.06
C ASP A 53 -2.00 -5.57 -12.37
N GLY A 54 -3.21 -5.07 -12.14
CA GLY A 54 -4.30 -5.84 -11.55
C GLY A 54 -5.47 -4.97 -11.12
N LEU A 55 -6.62 -5.63 -10.93
CA LEU A 55 -7.85 -4.97 -10.49
C LEU A 55 -8.26 -5.49 -9.11
N PRO A 56 -8.89 -4.64 -8.27
CA PRO A 56 -9.43 -5.12 -7.01
C PRO A 56 -10.59 -6.10 -7.25
N PRO A 57 -10.96 -6.92 -6.26
CA PRO A 57 -12.18 -7.71 -6.32
C PRO A 57 -13.43 -6.83 -6.55
N TYR A 58 -14.46 -7.45 -7.11
CA TYR A 58 -15.76 -6.78 -7.24
C TYR A 58 -16.37 -6.52 -5.85
N ASP A 59 -17.15 -5.44 -5.76
CA ASP A 59 -17.88 -5.01 -4.58
C ASP A 59 -17.00 -4.60 -3.36
N GLU A 60 -15.68 -4.57 -3.54
CA GLU A 60 -14.75 -4.01 -2.55
C GLU A 60 -14.59 -2.50 -2.69
N SER A 61 -14.71 -1.78 -1.57
CA SER A 61 -14.43 -0.36 -1.51
C SER A 61 -12.92 -0.11 -1.53
N VAL A 62 -12.47 0.68 -2.49
CA VAL A 62 -11.07 1.06 -2.68
C VAL A 62 -10.94 2.57 -2.85
N LEU A 63 -9.72 3.09 -2.72
CA LEU A 63 -9.38 4.41 -3.21
C LEU A 63 -8.86 4.30 -4.64
N VAL A 64 -9.24 5.23 -5.49
CA VAL A 64 -8.81 5.31 -6.89
C VAL A 64 -8.24 6.69 -7.21
N THR A 65 -7.34 6.74 -8.18
CA THR A 65 -6.75 7.98 -8.69
C THR A 65 -6.33 7.84 -10.16
N ASN A 66 -5.88 8.95 -10.73
CA ASN A 66 -5.31 9.01 -12.07
C ASN A 66 -3.87 9.52 -11.98
N LYS A 67 -2.98 8.86 -12.72
CA LYS A 67 -1.56 9.20 -12.83
C LYS A 67 -1.29 10.64 -13.29
N GLU A 68 -2.18 11.21 -14.10
CA GLU A 68 -2.13 12.60 -14.60
C GLU A 68 -2.63 13.60 -13.54
N THR A 69 -3.52 13.18 -12.65
CA THR A 69 -4.11 14.00 -11.58
C THR A 69 -4.06 13.30 -10.20
N PRO A 70 -2.86 12.94 -9.70
CA PRO A 70 -2.70 12.06 -8.53
C PRO A 70 -3.19 12.69 -7.21
N LYS A 71 -3.45 14.00 -7.20
CA LYS A 71 -4.04 14.73 -6.06
C LYS A 71 -5.53 14.44 -5.89
N ILE A 72 -6.21 13.99 -6.95
CA ILE A 72 -7.63 13.65 -6.91
C ILE A 72 -7.74 12.17 -6.52
N VAL A 73 -8.25 11.93 -5.31
CA VAL A 73 -8.47 10.60 -4.77
C VAL A 73 -9.95 10.43 -4.47
N LEU A 74 -10.56 9.40 -5.06
CA LEU A 74 -11.97 9.08 -4.87
C LEU A 74 -12.13 7.71 -4.20
N LYS A 75 -13.19 7.56 -3.40
CA LYS A 75 -13.62 6.25 -2.89
C LYS A 75 -14.66 5.67 -3.84
N THR A 76 -14.43 4.45 -4.33
CA THR A 76 -15.37 3.73 -5.20
C THR A 76 -15.18 2.22 -5.06
N SER A 77 -15.95 1.43 -5.82
CA SER A 77 -15.82 -0.02 -5.93
C SER A 77 -16.03 -0.45 -7.38
N ARG A 78 -15.63 -1.69 -7.68
CA ARG A 78 -15.95 -2.34 -8.96
C ARG A 78 -17.31 -3.02 -8.89
N THR A 79 -18.06 -2.99 -9.98
CA THR A 79 -19.32 -3.74 -10.11
C THR A 79 -19.33 -4.63 -11.35
N LYS A 80 -20.02 -5.76 -11.26
CA LYS A 80 -20.30 -6.63 -12.43
C LYS A 80 -21.44 -6.08 -13.28
N CYS A 81 -22.29 -5.25 -12.71
CA CYS A 81 -23.43 -4.66 -13.39
C CYS A 81 -22.95 -3.49 -14.24
N LYS A 82 -22.80 -3.70 -15.55
CA LYS A 82 -22.47 -2.62 -16.48
C LYS A 82 -23.65 -1.63 -16.53
N GLY A 83 -23.40 -0.41 -16.10
CA GLY A 83 -24.36 0.69 -16.10
C GLY A 83 -23.75 1.93 -16.77
N TRP A 84 -24.54 2.99 -16.90
CA TRP A 84 -24.07 4.24 -17.53
C TRP A 84 -22.86 4.88 -16.82
N ASN A 85 -22.68 4.58 -15.53
CA ASN A 85 -21.64 5.18 -14.67
C ASN A 85 -20.49 4.22 -14.33
N THR A 86 -20.23 3.22 -15.17
CA THR A 86 -19.09 2.30 -15.00
C THR A 86 -18.03 2.55 -16.05
N ASP A 87 -16.76 2.63 -15.62
CA ASP A 87 -15.63 2.69 -16.56
C ASP A 87 -15.32 1.32 -17.21
N GLU A 88 -14.32 1.28 -18.07
CA GLU A 88 -13.89 0.06 -18.77
C GLU A 88 -13.42 -1.06 -17.83
N ASN A 89 -12.88 -0.70 -16.67
CA ASN A 89 -12.39 -1.62 -15.64
C ASN A 89 -13.51 -2.05 -14.68
N GLY A 90 -14.71 -1.49 -14.82
CA GLY A 90 -15.90 -1.78 -14.03
C GLY A 90 -15.99 -0.97 -12.74
N PHE A 91 -15.18 0.06 -12.54
CA PHE A 91 -15.31 0.97 -11.41
C PHE A 91 -16.57 1.83 -11.56
N LEU A 92 -17.30 2.00 -10.46
CA LEU A 92 -18.41 2.94 -10.36
C LEU A 92 -17.87 4.37 -10.33
N CYS A 93 -17.70 5.00 -11.49
CA CYS A 93 -17.22 6.37 -11.58
C CYS A 93 -18.05 7.13 -12.60
N ALA A 94 -18.96 7.96 -12.09
CA ALA A 94 -19.66 8.94 -12.91
C ALA A 94 -18.69 10.08 -13.25
N ILE A 95 -18.14 10.04 -14.47
CA ILE A 95 -17.80 11.23 -15.28
C ILE A 95 -16.57 12.06 -14.81
N ALA A 96 -15.93 11.75 -13.68
CA ALA A 96 -14.90 12.65 -13.13
C ALA A 96 -13.51 12.58 -13.82
N PHE A 97 -12.98 11.39 -14.14
CA PHE A 97 -11.70 11.18 -14.84
C PHE A 97 -11.40 9.67 -15.03
N ASN A 98 -10.46 9.33 -15.91
CA ASN A 98 -10.05 7.92 -16.16
C ASN A 98 -9.29 7.33 -14.96
N ILE A 99 -9.74 6.22 -14.39
CA ILE A 99 -9.07 5.58 -13.25
C ILE A 99 -7.88 4.78 -13.76
N THR A 100 -6.68 5.10 -13.28
CA THR A 100 -5.46 4.35 -13.67
C THR A 100 -4.80 3.63 -12.51
N HIS A 101 -5.08 4.01 -11.26
CA HIS A 101 -4.54 3.36 -10.10
C HIS A 101 -5.58 3.20 -9.00
N TRP A 102 -5.42 2.15 -8.19
CA TRP A 102 -6.24 1.89 -7.02
C TRP A 102 -5.38 1.47 -5.83
N LYS A 103 -5.91 1.61 -4.61
CA LYS A 103 -5.33 1.00 -3.42
C LYS A 103 -6.42 0.57 -2.44
N PRO A 104 -6.21 -0.52 -1.68
CA PRO A 104 -7.20 -0.97 -0.70
C PRO A 104 -7.40 0.09 0.40
N ILE A 105 -8.64 0.20 0.87
CA ILE A 105 -8.93 0.93 2.11
C ILE A 105 -8.66 -0.05 3.25
N GLU A 106 -7.76 0.31 4.17
CA GLU A 106 -7.60 -0.46 5.40
C GLU A 106 -8.92 -0.42 6.18
N LYS A 107 -9.45 -1.61 6.46
CA LYS A 107 -10.48 -1.75 7.48
C LYS A 107 -9.80 -1.48 8.80
N LEU A 108 -10.34 -0.54 9.58
CA LEU A 108 -9.98 -0.46 10.99
C LEU A 108 -10.44 -1.80 11.61
N GLU A 109 -9.51 -2.54 12.20
CA GLU A 109 -9.87 -3.70 13.02
C GLU A 109 -10.68 -3.18 14.22
N ASP A 110 -11.85 -3.79 14.47
CA ASP A 110 -12.74 -3.46 15.61
C ASP A 110 -12.12 -3.85 16.97
#